data_AF-A0A401ZYR9-F1
#
_entry.id   AF-A0A401ZYR9-F1
#
_cell.length_a   1.000
_cell.length_b   1.000
_cell.length_c   1.000
_cell.angle_alpha   90.00
_cell.angle_beta   90.00
_cell.angle_gamma   90.00
#
_symmetry.space_group_name_H-M   'P 1'
#
loop_
_entity.id
_entity.type
_entity.pdbx_description
1 polymer ?
#
loop_
_entity_poly.entity_id
_entity_poly.type
_entity_poly.pdbx_seq_one_letter_code
_entity_poly.pdbx_strand_id
1 'polypeptide(L)'
;MGSDFAVVTSEEKLSKKDFMLFIQSVGGKIDFDPFCEGYFNDEKTGQQLIIFFNTTALRDLAVDEPETLEHIATMLGAKPQHCFIIEPLSNPSSNLLAVDFAILCAQKWPCIGWNPTDPPSFFTLEQLLRLQRAGISFDSCDLNMDLL
;
A
#
# COMPACT_ATOMS: atom_id res chain seq x y z
N MET A 1 13.22 -8.38 -7.66
CA MET A 1 11.90 -7.77 -7.91
C MET A 1 11.40 -7.34 -6.55
N GLY A 2 10.99 -6.08 -6.39
CA GLY A 2 10.42 -5.62 -5.12
C GLY A 2 9.18 -6.45 -4.79
N SER A 3 8.91 -6.71 -3.52
CA SER A 3 7.65 -7.33 -3.13
C SER A 3 6.54 -6.29 -3.27
N ASP A 4 5.46 -6.66 -3.95
CA ASP A 4 4.29 -5.80 -4.13
C ASP A 4 3.70 -5.48 -2.76
N PHE A 5 3.56 -4.19 -2.43
CA PHE A 5 2.94 -3.75 -1.20
C PHE A 5 1.48 -3.36 -1.46
N ALA A 6 0.56 -3.82 -0.64
CA ALA A 6 -0.86 -3.54 -0.79
C ALA A 6 -1.37 -2.56 0.28
N VAL A 7 -2.34 -1.73 -0.09
CA VAL A 7 -3.14 -0.95 0.86
C VAL A 7 -4.58 -1.41 0.74
N VAL A 8 -5.13 -1.91 1.84
CA VAL A 8 -6.51 -2.41 1.91
C VAL A 8 -7.35 -1.45 2.75
N THR A 9 -8.43 -0.92 2.17
CA THR A 9 -9.31 0.08 2.81
C THR A 9 -10.73 -0.45 3.01
N SER A 10 -11.41 0.04 4.04
CA SER A 10 -12.83 -0.21 4.29
C SER A 10 -13.76 0.88 3.73
N GLU A 11 -13.24 1.84 2.96
CA GLU A 11 -14.04 2.93 2.38
C GLU A 11 -15.03 2.41 1.33
N GLU A 12 -16.33 2.48 1.58
CA GLU A 12 -17.35 1.93 0.67
C GLU A 12 -17.62 2.78 -0.57
N LYS A 13 -17.39 4.10 -0.49
CA LYS A 13 -17.78 5.05 -1.55
C LYS A 13 -16.61 5.47 -2.43
N LEU A 14 -15.47 4.77 -2.36
CA LEU A 14 -14.30 5.13 -3.13
C LEU A 14 -14.45 4.68 -4.58
N SER A 15 -14.64 5.65 -5.48
CA SER A 15 -14.56 5.36 -6.92
C SER A 15 -13.10 5.35 -7.40
N LYS A 16 -12.82 4.61 -8.47
CA LYS A 16 -11.53 4.66 -9.18
C LYS A 16 -11.14 6.08 -9.57
N LYS A 17 -12.11 6.90 -9.97
CA LYS A 17 -11.89 8.32 -10.31
C LYS A 17 -11.43 9.13 -9.10
N ASP A 18 -12.05 8.94 -7.93
CA ASP A 18 -11.67 9.64 -6.71
C ASP A 18 -10.28 9.21 -6.23
N PHE A 19 -9.95 7.92 -6.39
CA PHE A 19 -8.61 7.41 -6.13
C PHE A 19 -7.55 8.04 -7.04
N MET A 20 -7.81 8.14 -8.35
CA MET A 20 -6.92 8.83 -9.29
C MET A 20 -6.75 10.32 -8.94
N LEU A 21 -7.84 11.02 -8.60
CA LEU A 21 -7.76 12.42 -8.15
C LEU A 21 -6.93 12.56 -6.88
N PHE A 22 -7.03 11.59 -5.97
CA PHE A 22 -6.19 11.54 -4.77
C PHE A 22 -4.71 11.38 -5.13
N ILE A 23 -4.35 10.43 -6.01
CA ILE A 23 -2.96 10.25 -6.49
C ILE A 23 -2.40 11.58 -7.02
N GLN A 24 -3.15 12.29 -7.87
CA GLN A 24 -2.74 13.60 -8.39
C GLN A 24 -2.53 14.64 -7.28
N SER A 25 -3.43 14.67 -6.29
CA SER A 25 -3.38 15.65 -5.20
C SER A 25 -2.14 15.49 -4.32
N VAL A 26 -1.56 14.30 -4.26
CA VAL A 26 -0.34 14.01 -3.49
C VAL A 26 0.94 14.00 -4.35
N GLY A 27 0.85 14.51 -5.58
CA GLY A 27 1.99 14.67 -6.49
C GLY A 27 2.27 13.49 -7.43
N GLY A 28 1.44 12.46 -7.40
CA GLY A 28 1.48 11.38 -8.37
C GLY A 28 1.00 11.85 -9.74
N LYS A 29 1.49 11.20 -10.79
CA LYS A 29 1.03 11.43 -12.15
C LYS A 29 0.09 10.29 -12.53
N ILE A 30 -0.96 10.63 -13.29
CA ILE A 30 -1.86 9.62 -13.84
C ILE A 30 -1.29 9.17 -15.16
N ASP A 31 -1.19 7.86 -15.33
CA ASP A 31 -1.03 7.28 -16.64
C ASP A 31 -2.41 6.95 -17.20
N PHE A 32 -2.66 7.34 -18.44
CA PHE A 32 -3.90 6.99 -19.15
C PHE A 32 -3.71 5.73 -20.00
N ASP A 33 -2.49 5.17 -20.05
CA ASP A 33 -2.24 3.84 -20.60
C ASP A 33 -2.90 2.77 -19.70
N PRO A 34 -3.39 1.64 -20.24
CA PRO A 34 -4.27 0.72 -19.50
C PRO A 34 -3.54 -0.10 -18.43
N PHE A 35 -2.24 0.14 -18.23
CA PHE A 35 -1.42 -0.67 -17.34
C PHE A 35 -1.59 -0.28 -15.87
N CYS A 36 -1.74 0.99 -15.51
CA CYS A 36 -1.83 1.43 -14.11
C CYS A 36 -2.71 2.67 -13.91
N GLU A 37 -3.03 3.01 -12.66
CA GLU A 37 -3.81 4.21 -12.32
C GLU A 37 -2.91 5.42 -12.07
N GLY A 38 -1.67 5.20 -11.66
CA GLY A 38 -0.74 6.29 -11.50
C GLY A 38 0.68 5.83 -11.20
N TYR A 39 1.59 6.79 -11.27
CA TYR A 39 2.99 6.57 -11.00
C TYR A 39 3.59 7.77 -10.25
N PHE A 40 4.61 7.48 -9.46
CA PHE A 40 5.48 8.47 -8.84
C PHE A 40 6.88 8.31 -9.42
N ASN A 41 7.54 9.42 -9.71
CA ASN A 41 8.94 9.44 -10.12
C ASN A 41 9.60 10.67 -9.51
N ASP A 42 10.49 10.45 -8.54
CA ASP A 42 11.38 11.48 -8.03
C ASP A 42 12.71 11.39 -8.78
N GLU A 43 12.91 12.30 -9.73
CA GLU A 43 14.12 12.35 -10.55
C GLU A 43 15.40 12.66 -9.75
N LYS A 44 15.28 13.27 -8.56
CA LYS A 44 16.45 13.63 -7.74
C LYS A 44 16.99 12.43 -6.98
N THR A 45 16.09 11.60 -6.46
CA THR A 45 16.45 10.41 -5.68
C THR A 45 16.45 9.15 -6.55
N GLY A 46 15.84 9.19 -7.73
CA GLY A 46 15.60 8.05 -8.60
C GLY A 46 14.49 7.12 -8.11
N GLN A 47 13.70 7.51 -7.11
CA GLN A 47 12.62 6.69 -6.55
C GLN A 47 11.42 6.65 -7.50
N GLN A 48 10.83 5.48 -7.65
CA GLN A 48 9.73 5.25 -8.59
C GLN A 48 8.69 4.28 -8.02
N LEU A 49 7.42 4.61 -8.18
CA LEU A 49 6.29 3.74 -7.82
C LEU A 49 5.33 3.62 -8.99
N ILE A 50 4.73 2.44 -9.16
CA ILE A 50 3.50 2.25 -9.94
C ILE A 50 2.37 1.89 -8.98
N ILE A 51 1.19 2.47 -9.20
CA ILE A 51 0.01 2.29 -8.37
C ILE A 51 -1.12 1.67 -9.19
N PHE A 52 -1.69 0.59 -8.67
CA PHE A 52 -2.82 -0.10 -9.27
C PHE A 52 -4.05 -0.10 -8.36
N PHE A 53 -5.22 0.18 -8.90
CA PHE A 53 -6.51 -0.03 -8.26
C PHE A 53 -7.00 -1.44 -8.61
N ASN A 54 -6.75 -2.41 -7.74
CA ASN A 54 -7.04 -3.80 -8.03
C ASN A 54 -8.46 -4.18 -7.57
N THR A 55 -9.37 -4.32 -8.52
CA THR A 55 -10.78 -4.66 -8.27
C THR A 55 -11.01 -6.13 -7.93
N THR A 56 -10.06 -7.03 -8.21
CA THR A 56 -10.23 -8.48 -7.97
C THR A 56 -9.45 -8.97 -6.75
N ALA A 57 -8.41 -8.25 -6.31
CA ALA A 57 -7.52 -8.67 -5.22
C ALA A 57 -8.24 -9.16 -3.96
N LEU A 58 -9.28 -8.46 -3.48
CA LEU A 58 -10.00 -8.90 -2.27
C LEU A 58 -10.81 -10.18 -2.48
N ARG A 59 -11.35 -10.38 -3.69
CA ARG A 59 -12.09 -11.60 -4.03
C ARG A 59 -11.11 -12.77 -4.16
N ASP A 60 -9.98 -12.54 -4.81
CA ASP A 60 -8.96 -13.56 -5.01
C ASP A 60 -8.35 -13.94 -3.65
N LEU A 61 -8.06 -12.95 -2.78
CA LEU A 61 -7.64 -13.18 -1.40
C LEU A 61 -8.67 -13.96 -0.56
N ALA A 62 -9.97 -13.70 -0.74
CA ALA A 62 -11.02 -14.44 -0.05
C ALA A 62 -11.06 -15.94 -0.42
N VAL A 63 -10.56 -16.30 -1.61
CA VAL A 63 -10.49 -17.68 -2.10
C VAL A 63 -9.19 -18.34 -1.67
N ASP A 64 -8.07 -17.64 -1.84
CA ASP A 64 -6.74 -18.22 -1.68
C ASP A 64 -6.29 -18.20 -0.20
N GLU A 65 -6.56 -17.11 0.53
CA GLU A 65 -6.16 -16.93 1.93
C GLU A 65 -7.24 -16.21 2.76
N PRO A 66 -8.37 -16.89 3.05
CA PRO A 66 -9.48 -16.30 3.79
C PRO A 66 -9.09 -15.81 5.20
N GLU A 67 -8.12 -16.48 5.84
CA GLU A 67 -7.60 -16.09 7.16
C GLU A 67 -6.87 -14.74 7.12
N THR A 68 -6.09 -14.48 6.06
CA THR A 68 -5.44 -13.19 5.83
C THR A 68 -6.47 -12.07 5.70
N LEU A 69 -7.55 -12.31 4.95
CA LEU A 69 -8.64 -11.35 4.79
C LEU A 69 -9.39 -11.08 6.10
N GLU A 70 -9.65 -12.13 6.90
CA GLU A 70 -10.27 -12.00 8.23
C GLU A 70 -9.38 -11.21 9.19
N HIS A 71 -8.06 -11.43 9.15
CA HIS A 71 -7.11 -10.67 9.95
C HIS A 71 -7.12 -9.18 9.58
N ILE A 72 -7.08 -8.86 8.27
CA ILE A 72 -7.17 -7.48 7.78
C ILE A 72 -8.49 -6.84 8.23
N ALA A 73 -9.61 -7.54 8.11
CA ALA A 73 -10.92 -7.05 8.55
C ALA A 73 -10.94 -6.75 10.06
N THR A 74 -10.32 -7.62 10.86
CA THR A 74 -10.19 -7.46 12.31
C THR A 74 -9.36 -6.21 12.64
N MET A 75 -8.22 -6.02 11.99
CA MET A 75 -7.37 -4.84 12.19
C MET A 75 -8.04 -3.54 11.75
N LEU A 76 -8.82 -3.57 10.66
CA LEU A 76 -9.62 -2.42 10.21
C LEU A 76 -10.81 -2.12 11.13
N GLY A 77 -11.29 -3.11 11.89
CA GLY A 77 -12.57 -3.02 12.60
C GLY A 77 -13.79 -2.94 11.67
N ALA A 78 -13.61 -3.27 10.39
CA ALA A 78 -14.61 -3.13 9.35
C ALA A 78 -14.31 -4.07 8.17
N LYS A 79 -15.30 -4.27 7.30
CA LYS A 79 -15.14 -5.10 6.10
C LYS A 79 -14.23 -4.40 5.07
N PRO A 80 -13.19 -5.09 4.55
CA PRO A 80 -12.40 -4.61 3.42
C PRO A 80 -13.27 -4.36 2.17
N GLN A 81 -13.05 -3.23 1.49
CA GLN A 81 -13.82 -2.80 0.32
C GLN A 81 -12.95 -2.64 -0.93
N HIS A 82 -11.73 -2.11 -0.77
CA HIS A 82 -10.80 -1.92 -1.90
C HIS A 82 -9.38 -2.30 -1.53
N CYS A 83 -8.60 -2.68 -2.55
CA CYS A 83 -7.18 -2.98 -2.45
C CYS A 83 -6.42 -2.21 -3.53
N PHE A 84 -5.37 -1.50 -3.13
CA PHE A 84 -4.45 -0.82 -4.03
C PHE A 84 -3.11 -1.53 -3.99
N ILE A 85 -2.55 -1.84 -5.14
CA ILE A 85 -1.20 -2.40 -5.23
C ILE A 85 -0.21 -1.28 -5.49
N ILE A 86 0.88 -1.28 -4.74
CA ILE A 86 1.97 -0.33 -4.80
C ILE A 86 3.20 -1.13 -5.19
N GLU A 87 3.67 -0.92 -6.40
CA GLU A 87 4.84 -1.59 -6.97
C GLU A 87 6.02 -0.61 -6.99
N PRO A 88 6.96 -0.71 -6.04
CA PRO A 88 8.18 0.08 -6.07
C PRO A 88 9.15 -0.43 -7.13
N LEU A 89 9.64 0.49 -7.97
CA LEU A 89 10.53 0.18 -9.08
C LEU A 89 11.98 0.58 -8.80
N SER A 90 12.90 -0.02 -9.55
CA SER A 90 14.25 0.50 -9.83
C SER A 90 15.28 0.46 -8.69
N ASN A 91 14.93 0.67 -7.42
CA ASN A 91 15.88 0.67 -6.30
C ASN A 91 15.23 0.49 -4.90
N PRO A 92 16.01 0.11 -3.86
CA PRO A 92 15.50 -0.04 -2.50
C PRO A 92 14.88 1.24 -1.91
N SER A 93 15.35 2.42 -2.31
CA SER A 93 14.76 3.69 -1.85
C SER A 93 13.32 3.87 -2.33
N SER A 94 12.88 3.23 -3.41
CA SER A 94 11.47 3.25 -3.84
C SER A 94 10.56 2.58 -2.81
N ASN A 95 11.05 1.62 -2.02
CA ASN A 95 10.26 1.04 -0.94
C ASN A 95 9.96 2.07 0.16
N LEU A 96 10.83 3.06 0.38
CA LEU A 96 10.55 4.17 1.30
C LEU A 96 9.43 5.07 0.76
N LEU A 97 9.45 5.35 -0.54
CA LEU A 97 8.39 6.11 -1.20
C LEU A 97 7.04 5.37 -1.13
N ALA A 98 7.05 4.04 -1.19
CA ALA A 98 5.85 3.23 -1.01
C ALA A 98 5.28 3.33 0.42
N VAL A 99 6.14 3.38 1.45
CA VAL A 99 5.72 3.66 2.83
C VAL A 99 5.09 5.05 2.92
N ASP A 100 5.71 6.07 2.33
CA ASP A 100 5.16 7.43 2.31
C ASP A 100 3.78 7.48 1.64
N PHE A 101 3.62 6.81 0.51
CA PHE A 101 2.33 6.73 -0.18
C PHE A 101 1.28 5.97 0.64
N ALA A 102 1.66 4.87 1.31
CA ALA A 102 0.78 4.14 2.19
C ALA A 102 0.29 5.00 3.38
N ILE A 103 1.16 5.83 3.95
CA ILE A 103 0.80 6.81 4.99
C ILE A 103 -0.23 7.80 4.46
N LEU A 104 -0.04 8.33 3.26
CA LEU A 104 -0.99 9.26 2.64
C LEU A 104 -2.36 8.60 2.46
N CYS A 105 -2.41 7.33 2.03
CA CYS A 105 -3.65 6.56 1.97
C CYS A 105 -4.30 6.41 3.35
N ALA A 106 -3.52 6.06 4.38
CA ALA A 106 -4.00 5.84 5.75
C ALA A 106 -4.44 7.12 6.47
N GLN A 107 -3.93 8.27 6.05
CA GLN A 107 -4.42 9.58 6.49
C GLN A 107 -5.73 9.97 5.79
N LYS A 108 -5.97 9.43 4.59
CA LYS A 108 -7.16 9.74 3.79
C LYS A 108 -8.34 8.80 4.09
N TRP A 109 -8.08 7.51 4.26
CA TRP A 109 -9.06 6.45 4.48
C TRP A 109 -8.63 5.51 5.60
N PRO A 110 -9.58 4.86 6.31
CA PRO A 110 -9.27 3.74 7.18
C PRO A 110 -8.67 2.59 6.35
N CYS A 111 -7.38 2.34 6.49
CA CYS A 111 -6.70 1.30 5.73
C CYS A 111 -5.61 0.58 6.54
N ILE A 112 -5.25 -0.60 6.05
CA ILE A 112 -4.12 -1.41 6.50
C ILE A 112 -3.15 -1.57 5.33
N GLY A 113 -1.89 -1.29 5.59
CA GLY A 113 -0.79 -1.69 4.72
C GLY A 113 -0.51 -3.18 4.88
N TRP A 114 -0.30 -3.90 3.78
CA TRP A 114 -0.10 -5.34 3.77
C TRP A 114 1.07 -5.69 2.84
N ASN A 115 2.06 -6.39 3.40
CA ASN A 115 3.14 -7.00 2.63
C ASN A 115 2.87 -8.52 2.54
N PRO A 116 2.58 -9.07 1.34
CA PRO A 116 2.23 -10.48 1.12
C PRO A 116 3.45 -11.42 1.09
N THR A 117 4.59 -11.01 1.68
CA THR A 117 5.73 -11.92 1.90
C THR A 117 5.33 -13.10 2.79
N ASP A 118 6.13 -14.16 2.82
CA ASP A 118 5.95 -15.26 3.76
C ASP A 118 7.01 -15.18 4.88
N PRO A 119 6.64 -14.90 6.15
CA PRO A 119 5.27 -14.62 6.64
C PRO A 119 4.72 -13.22 6.28
N PRO A 120 3.40 -13.06 6.20
CA PRO A 120 2.78 -11.79 5.84
C PRO A 120 2.91 -10.76 6.96
N SER A 121 3.08 -9.50 6.58
CA SER A 121 3.19 -8.38 7.52
C SER A 121 2.09 -7.35 7.30
N PHE A 122 1.56 -6.81 8.41
CA PHE A 122 0.43 -5.87 8.41
C PHE A 122 0.79 -4.60 9.18
N PHE A 123 0.39 -3.46 8.64
CA PHE A 123 0.80 -2.15 9.10
C PHE A 123 -0.40 -1.21 9.25
N THR A 124 -0.67 -0.80 10.48
CA THR A 124 -1.52 0.34 10.81
C THR A 124 -0.82 1.65 10.45
N LEU A 125 -1.56 2.77 10.42
CA LEU A 125 -0.98 4.11 10.26
C LEU A 125 0.16 4.37 11.26
N GLU A 126 -0.01 3.97 12.53
CA GLU A 126 1.03 4.16 13.55
C GLU A 126 2.32 3.41 13.19
N GLN A 127 2.20 2.15 12.76
CA GLN A 127 3.35 1.34 12.34
C GLN A 127 4.01 1.92 11.08
N LEU A 128 3.23 2.36 10.09
CA LEU A 128 3.76 3.02 8.89
C LEU A 128 4.55 4.30 9.26
N LEU A 129 4.02 5.12 10.17
CA LEU A 129 4.73 6.32 10.66
C LEU A 129 6.02 5.97 11.41
N ARG A 130 6.07 4.84 12.13
CA ARG A 130 7.32 4.35 12.76
C ARG A 130 8.35 3.95 11.70
N LEU A 131 7.94 3.23 10.66
CA LEU A 131 8.81 2.86 9.54
C LEU A 131 9.40 4.09 8.84
N GLN A 132 8.55 5.07 8.51
CA GLN A 132 8.98 6.33 7.89
C GLN A 132 10.03 7.05 8.73
N ARG A 133 9.82 7.18 10.06
CA ARG A 133 10.77 7.85 10.95
C ARG A 133 12.10 7.12 11.07
N ALA A 134 12.07 5.79 11.00
CA ALA A 134 13.27 4.97 11.05
C ALA A 134 14.02 4.93 9.71
N GLY A 135 13.40 5.40 8.60
CA GLY A 135 13.95 5.25 7.26
C GLY A 135 14.01 3.78 6.82
N ILE A 136 13.07 2.97 7.30
CA ILE A 136 12.98 1.53 7.06
C ILE A 136 11.81 1.25 6.12
N SER A 137 12.01 0.32 5.21
CA SER A 137 11.01 -0.15 4.25
C SER A 137 10.28 -1.40 4.75
N PHE A 138 9.17 -1.77 4.09
CA PHE A 138 8.37 -2.94 4.48
C PHE A 138 9.09 -4.28 4.27
N ASP A 139 10.10 -4.34 3.40
CA ASP A 139 10.90 -5.54 3.09
C ASP A 139 12.08 -5.76 4.06
N SER A 140 12.40 -4.76 4.89
CA SER A 140 13.42 -4.85 5.94
C SER A 140 12.83 -5.13 7.33
N CYS A 141 11.52 -5.39 7.39
CA CYS A 141 10.83 -5.80 8.61
C CYS A 141 11.06 -7.28 8.89
N ASP A 142 12.25 -7.64 9.38
CA ASP A 142 12.37 -8.84 10.20
C ASP A 142 11.44 -8.66 11.41
N LEU A 143 10.53 -9.61 11.60
CA LEU A 143 9.38 -9.64 12.55
C LEU A 143 9.71 -9.50 14.05
N ASN A 144 10.89 -8.99 14.41
CA ASN A 144 11.30 -8.67 15.77
C ASN A 144 11.49 -7.16 15.96
N MET A 145 10.52 -6.35 15.56
CA MET A 145 10.38 -4.98 16.09
C MET A 145 9.71 -5.01 17.48
N ASP A 146 10.21 -5.88 18.35
CA ASP A 146 10.31 -5.62 19.80
C ASP A 146 11.46 -4.63 20.00
N LEU A 147 11.32 -3.42 19.45
CA LEU A 147 12.22 -2.31 19.75
C LEU A 147 11.42 -1.25 20.51
N LEU A 148 11.26 -1.58 21.79
CA LEU A 148 11.04 -0.74 22.98
C LEU A 148 9.73 0.07 23.07
#